data_AF-A0A538Q8W7-F1
#
_entry.id   AF-A0A538Q8W7-F1
#
_cell.length_a   1.000
_cell.length_b   1.000
_cell.length_c   1.000
_cell.angle_alpha   90.00
_cell.angle_beta   90.00
_cell.angle_gamma   90.00
#
_symmetry.space_group_name_H-M   'P 1'
#
loop_
_entity.id
_entity.type
_entity.pdbx_description
1 polymer ?
#
loop_
_entity_poly.entity_id
_entity_poly.type
_entity_poly.pdbx_seq_one_letter_code
_entity_poly.pdbx_strand_id
1 'polypeptide(L)'
;MGDINLEVWDATGNKRLNVQVPDDVSVERILMVLADRLHLPRHAPDGQLMSYKFHHRRLGIQLLDDQTLVQQNVQDSDIVRIQPEITAGGRWHCHLRASAPAG
;
A
#
# COMPACT_ATOMS: atom_id res chain seq x y z
N MET A 1 14.50 -18.26 -1.64
CA MET A 1 14.37 -17.13 -2.56
C MET A 1 13.39 -17.56 -3.62
N GLY A 2 12.17 -17.05 -3.49
CA GLY A 2 11.09 -17.38 -4.39
C GLY A 2 10.27 -16.13 -4.64
N ASP A 3 9.85 -15.95 -5.88
CA ASP A 3 8.86 -14.94 -6.17
C ASP A 3 7.49 -15.43 -5.71
N ILE A 4 6.78 -14.61 -4.93
CA ILE A 4 5.42 -14.89 -4.50
C ILE A 4 4.43 -14.03 -5.27
N ASN A 5 3.27 -14.59 -5.58
CA ASN A 5 2.17 -13.84 -6.16
C ASN A 5 1.43 -13.10 -5.05
N LEU A 6 1.28 -11.78 -5.16
CA LEU A 6 0.51 -10.96 -4.24
C LEU A 6 -0.60 -10.22 -4.96
N GLU A 7 -1.77 -10.16 -4.31
CA GLU A 7 -2.86 -9.30 -4.73
C GLU A 7 -2.82 -8.00 -3.92
N VAL A 8 -2.49 -6.91 -4.61
CA VAL A 8 -2.29 -5.60 -4.01
C VAL A 8 -3.52 -4.73 -4.25
N TRP A 9 -4.08 -4.22 -3.18
CA TRP A 9 -5.28 -3.40 -3.20
C TRP A 9 -4.94 -1.98 -2.77
N ASP A 10 -5.53 -0.99 -3.43
CA ASP A 10 -5.52 0.39 -2.96
C ASP A 10 -6.30 0.53 -1.62
N ALA A 11 -6.10 1.63 -0.91
CA ALA A 11 -6.81 1.97 0.33
C ALA A 11 -8.34 1.89 0.18
N THR A 12 -8.87 2.24 -1.00
CA THR A 12 -10.30 2.17 -1.31
C THR A 12 -10.79 0.79 -1.76
N GLY A 13 -9.88 -0.14 -2.11
CA GLY A 13 -10.19 -1.44 -2.69
C GLY A 13 -10.72 -1.39 -4.14
N ASN A 14 -10.75 -0.22 -4.76
CA ASN A 14 -11.19 -0.05 -6.15
C ASN A 14 -10.15 -0.50 -7.17
N LYS A 15 -8.87 -0.27 -6.86
CA LYS A 15 -7.75 -0.75 -7.69
C LYS A 15 -7.19 -2.03 -7.08
N ARG A 16 -7.10 -3.08 -7.89
CA ARG A 16 -6.51 -4.37 -7.53
C ARG A 16 -5.47 -4.72 -8.58
N LEU A 17 -4.32 -5.17 -8.13
CA LEU A 17 -3.20 -5.51 -8.98
C LEU A 17 -2.59 -6.83 -8.49
N ASN A 18 -2.57 -7.83 -9.35
CA ASN A 18 -1.85 -9.07 -9.11
C ASN A 18 -0.42 -8.89 -9.62
N VAL A 19 0.54 -8.99 -8.72
CA VAL A 19 1.97 -8.83 -9.01
C VAL A 19 2.74 -10.01 -8.47
N GLN A 20 3.80 -10.36 -9.19
CA GLN A 20 4.81 -11.27 -8.68
C GLN A 20 5.94 -10.43 -8.08
N VAL A 21 6.24 -10.65 -6.80
CA VAL A 21 7.29 -9.93 -6.07
C VAL A 21 8.22 -10.90 -5.34
N PRO A 22 9.50 -10.56 -5.20
CA PRO A 22 10.45 -11.37 -4.45
C PRO A 22 10.15 -11.33 -2.94
N ASP A 23 10.23 -12.49 -2.29
CA ASP A 23 9.94 -12.66 -0.86
C ASP A 23 11.07 -12.24 0.08
N ASP A 24 12.28 -12.07 -0.46
CA ASP A 24 13.53 -11.75 0.25
C ASP A 24 13.85 -10.25 0.28
N VAL A 25 13.02 -9.42 -0.36
CA VAL A 25 13.18 -7.97 -0.39
C VAL A 25 12.37 -7.32 0.73
N SER A 26 12.89 -6.21 1.26
CA SER A 26 12.18 -5.43 2.29
C SER A 26 10.84 -4.91 1.77
N VAL A 27 9.85 -4.95 2.66
CA VAL A 27 8.49 -4.51 2.42
C VAL A 27 8.46 -3.05 1.96
N GLU A 28 9.34 -2.19 2.48
CA GLU A 28 9.48 -0.80 2.05
C GLU A 28 9.75 -0.64 0.55
N ARG A 29 10.72 -1.39 0.01
CA ARG A 29 11.10 -1.28 -1.40
C ARG A 29 9.97 -1.76 -2.32
N ILE A 30 9.35 -2.86 -1.94
CA ILE A 30 8.19 -3.43 -2.65
C ILE A 30 7.04 -2.41 -2.64
N LEU A 31 6.79 -1.78 -1.50
CA LEU A 31 5.76 -0.77 -1.33
C LEU A 31 5.96 0.45 -2.24
N MET A 32 7.19 0.98 -2.32
CA MET A 32 7.49 2.13 -3.18
C MET A 32 7.20 1.84 -4.66
N VAL A 33 7.59 0.64 -5.13
CA VAL A 33 7.34 0.22 -6.51
C VAL A 33 5.85 0.03 -6.77
N LEU A 34 5.13 -0.62 -5.84
CA LEU A 34 3.70 -0.89 -6.02
C LEU A 34 2.83 0.36 -5.87
N ALA A 35 3.21 1.30 -4.99
CA ALA A 35 2.55 2.59 -4.89
C ALA A 35 2.68 3.41 -6.19
N ASP A 36 3.85 3.38 -6.84
CA ASP A 36 4.04 4.00 -8.16
C ASP A 36 3.17 3.34 -9.24
N ARG A 37 3.15 2.00 -9.28
CA ARG A 37 2.33 1.22 -10.22
C ARG A 37 0.83 1.48 -10.08
N LEU A 38 0.36 1.74 -8.87
CA LEU A 38 -1.03 2.11 -8.58
C LEU A 38 -1.32 3.60 -8.76
N HIS A 39 -0.32 4.40 -9.16
CA HIS A 39 -0.38 5.85 -9.29
C HIS A 39 -0.83 6.55 -8.00
N LEU A 40 -0.34 6.08 -6.85
CA LEU A 40 -0.65 6.68 -5.56
C LEU A 40 0.15 7.98 -5.35
N PRO A 41 -0.45 9.00 -4.72
CA PRO A 41 0.22 10.28 -4.48
C PRO A 41 1.39 10.11 -3.51
N ARG A 42 2.61 10.40 -3.97
CA ARG A 42 3.83 10.33 -3.14
C ARG A 42 3.94 11.48 -2.14
N HIS A 43 3.27 12.60 -2.43
CA HIS A 43 3.31 13.80 -1.62
C HIS A 43 1.91 14.15 -1.12
N ALA A 44 1.88 14.58 0.14
CA ALA A 44 0.79 15.36 0.70
C ALA A 44 0.51 16.60 -0.17
N PRO A 45 -0.71 17.14 -0.15
CA PRO A 45 -0.99 18.49 -0.65
C PRO A 45 -0.09 19.55 0.00
N ASP A 46 0.39 19.28 1.22
CA ASP A 46 1.30 20.13 2.00
C ASP A 46 2.79 19.94 1.64
N GLY A 47 3.10 19.10 0.65
CA GLY A 47 4.46 18.82 0.19
C GLY A 47 5.24 17.78 1.01
N GLN A 48 4.71 17.35 2.17
CA GLN A 48 5.31 16.27 2.96
C GLN A 48 5.29 14.93 2.20
N LEU A 49 6.32 14.10 2.38
CA LEU A 49 6.35 12.75 1.83
C LEU A 49 5.28 11.90 2.52
N MET A 50 4.44 11.24 1.72
CA MET A 50 3.36 10.39 2.21
C MET A 50 3.94 9.02 2.57
N SER A 51 3.85 8.65 3.84
CA SER A 51 4.17 7.28 4.27
C SER A 51 3.02 6.35 3.90
N TYR A 52 3.36 5.21 3.32
CA TYR A 52 2.42 4.14 3.06
C TYR A 52 2.74 2.96 3.97
N LYS A 53 1.74 2.13 4.25
CA LYS A 53 1.89 0.86 4.97
C LYS A 53 1.13 -0.24 4.25
N PHE A 54 1.68 -1.44 4.32
CA PHE A 54 0.96 -2.63 3.90
C PHE A 54 0.15 -3.18 5.06
N HIS A 55 -1.13 -3.38 4.81
CA HIS A 55 -2.05 -4.04 5.72
C HIS A 55 -2.41 -5.41 5.15
N HIS A 56 -1.97 -6.46 5.82
CA HIS A 56 -2.24 -7.82 5.41
C HIS A 56 -3.70 -8.18 5.74
N ARG A 57 -4.48 -8.54 4.72
CA ARG A 57 -5.91 -8.81 4.90
C ARG A 57 -6.21 -10.10 5.67
N ARG A 58 -5.48 -11.18 5.39
CA ARG A 58 -5.66 -12.50 6.02
C ARG A 58 -5.25 -12.48 7.50
N LEU A 59 -4.06 -11.94 7.79
CA LEU A 59 -3.54 -11.85 9.16
C LEU A 59 -4.16 -10.69 9.97
N GLY A 60 -4.67 -9.67 9.29
CA GLY A 60 -5.21 -8.48 9.95
C GLY A 60 -4.14 -7.60 10.61
N ILE A 61 -2.88 -7.74 10.20
CA ILE A 61 -1.73 -7.00 10.76
C ILE A 61 -1.14 -6.05 9.73
N GLN A 62 -0.46 -5.02 10.24
CA GLN A 62 0.41 -4.18 9.43
C GLN A 62 1.78 -4.85 9.25
N LEU A 63 2.25 -4.92 8.01
CA LEU A 63 3.60 -5.39 7.71
C LEU A 63 4.62 -4.30 8.08
N LEU A 64 5.74 -4.73 8.67
CA LEU A 64 6.86 -3.86 8.99
C LEU A 64 7.72 -3.62 7.75
N ASP A 65 8.02 -2.36 7.48
CA ASP A 65 8.81 -1.87 6.33
C ASP A 65 10.26 -2.38 6.31
N ASP A 66 10.88 -2.51 7.49
CA ASP A 66 12.25 -3.02 7.67
C ASP A 66 12.37 -4.54 7.46
N GLN A 67 11.24 -5.26 7.48
CA GLN A 67 11.19 -6.71 7.36
C GLN A 67 10.84 -7.13 5.93
N THR A 68 11.09 -8.40 5.61
CA THR A 68 10.72 -9.03 4.33
C THR A 68 9.34 -9.70 4.40
N LEU A 69 8.77 -10.03 3.24
CA LEU A 69 7.48 -10.71 3.16
C LEU A 69 7.50 -12.09 3.85
N VAL A 70 8.61 -12.82 3.68
CA VAL A 70 8.80 -14.13 4.34
C VAL A 70 8.87 -14.00 5.87
N GLN A 71 9.56 -12.98 6.40
CA GLN A 71 9.63 -12.76 7.85
C GLN A 71 8.27 -12.41 8.45
N GLN A 72 7.41 -11.77 7.66
CA GLN A 72 6.04 -11.42 8.05
C GLN A 72 5.01 -12.53 7.78
N ASN A 73 5.45 -13.73 7.38
CA ASN A 73 4.58 -14.89 7.08
C ASN A 73 3.54 -14.62 5.98
N VAL A 74 3.91 -13.79 5.00
CA VAL A 74 3.12 -13.59 3.79
C VAL A 74 3.33 -14.79 2.86
N GLN A 75 2.24 -15.34 2.35
CA GLN A 75 2.23 -16.51 1.47
C GLN A 75 1.90 -16.12 0.03
N ASP A 76 2.06 -17.08 -0.88
CA ASP A 76 1.57 -16.89 -2.24
C ASP A 76 0.05 -16.69 -2.24
N SER A 77 -0.43 -15.90 -3.20
CA SER A 77 -1.83 -15.57 -3.37
C SER A 77 -2.45 -14.78 -2.20
N ASP A 78 -1.62 -14.22 -1.30
CA ASP A 78 -2.10 -13.37 -0.22
C ASP A 78 -2.53 -11.98 -0.71
N ILE A 79 -3.46 -11.39 0.05
CA ILE A 79 -4.02 -10.07 -0.22
C ILE A 79 -3.46 -9.04 0.75
N VAL A 80 -2.84 -8.00 0.19
CA VAL A 80 -2.29 -6.86 0.93
C VAL A 80 -2.94 -5.56 0.47
N ARG A 81 -3.24 -4.67 1.42
CA ARG A 81 -3.77 -3.33 1.16
C ARG A 81 -2.71 -2.28 1.39
N ILE A 82 -2.55 -1.36 0.47
CA ILE A 82 -1.72 -0.18 0.65
C ILE A 82 -2.59 0.90 1.28
N GLN A 83 -2.20 1.35 2.47
CA GLN A 83 -2.89 2.42 3.18
C GLN A 83 -1.91 3.56 3.46
N PRO A 84 -2.31 4.83 3.27
CA PRO A 84 -1.51 5.95 3.74
C PRO A 84 -1.51 5.98 5.26
N GLU A 85 -0.32 6.06 5.86
CA GLU A 85 -0.16 6.28 7.29
C GLU A 85 -0.23 7.78 7.54
N ILE A 86 -1.38 8.24 8.02
CA ILE A 86 -1.58 9.66 8.35
C ILE A 86 -1.17 9.87 9.80
N THR A 87 0.03 10.40 10.03
CA THR A 87 0.38 10.95 11.34
C THR A 87 -0.44 12.22 11.57
N ALA A 88 -1.39 12.16 12.51
CA ALA A 88 -2.22 13.28 12.91
C ALA A 88 -1.38 14.40 13.55
N GLY A 89 -0.88 15.31 12.72
CA GLY A 89 -0.12 16.49 13.14
C GLY A 89 -0.21 17.68 12.17
N GLY A 90 -0.49 17.42 10.90
CA GLY A 90 -0.80 18.44 9.88
C GLY A 90 -2.30 18.59 9.69
N ARG A 91 -2.78 19.78 9.37
CA ARG A 91 -4.21 20.06 9.17
C ARG A 91 -4.63 19.52 7.81
N TRP A 92 -5.06 18.27 7.75
CA TRP A 92 -5.55 17.68 6.51
C TRP A 92 -7.00 18.09 6.28
N HIS A 93 -7.18 19.11 5.44
CA HIS A 93 -8.48 19.42 4.85
C HIS A 93 -8.83 18.29 3.88
N CYS A 94 -9.75 17.41 4.27
CA CYS A 94 -10.35 16.41 3.40
C CYS A 94 -11.02 17.10 2.20
N HIS A 95 -10.29 17.27 1.10
CA HIS A 95 -10.87 17.56 -0.20
C HIS A 95 -11.02 16.26 -0.98
N LEU A 96 -11.83 15.34 -0.43
CA LEU A 96 -12.48 14.30 -1.22
C LEU A 96 -13.50 15.02 -2.11
N ARG A 97 -13.02 15.52 -3.26
CA ARG A 97 -13.85 15.90 -4.38
C ARG A 97 -14.52 14.62 -4.88
N ALA A 98 -15.70 14.33 -4.33
CA ALA A 98 -16.66 13.44 -4.95
C ALA A 98 -16.95 14.00 -6.35
N SER A 99 -16.37 13.38 -7.37
CA SER A 99 -16.72 13.63 -8.76
C SER A 99 -18.15 13.14 -8.98
N ALA A 100 -19.11 14.07 -8.93
CA ALA A 100 -20.47 13.87 -9.39
C ALA A 100 -20.50 13.68 -10.92
N PRO A 101 -21.36 12.81 -11.47
CA PRO A 101 -21.99 13.07 -12.76
C PRO A 101 -23.30 13.82 -12.53
N ALA A 102 -23.41 15.02 -13.09
CA ALA A 102 -24.68 15.72 -13.26
C ALA A 102 -25.50 15.01 -14.34
N GLY A 103 -26.76 14.69 -14.01
CA GLY A 103 -27.78 14.18 -14.91
C GLY A 103 -29.15 14.57 -14.37
#